data_AF-A0A957DVQ8-F1
#
_entry.id   AF-A0A957DVQ8-F1
#
_cell.length_a   1.000
_cell.length_b   1.000
_cell.length_c   1.000
_cell.angle_alpha   90.00
_cell.angle_beta   90.00
_cell.angle_gamma   90.00
#
_symmetry.space_group_name_H-M   'P 1'
#
loop_
_entity.id
_entity.type
_entity.pdbx_description
1 polymer ?
#
loop_
_entity_poly.entity_id
_entity_poly.type
_entity_poly.pdbx_seq_one_letter_code
_entity_poly.pdbx_strand_id
1 'polypeptide(L)'
;MTNQQLPDNLSVQELEQLLYRKKHALRRQRLQRLKADGRVVEAAGVPPPSPLPPIIPRPQAVPGGALRQYQLQLDDEPEAEPDDHFAAETRPNGNGRSWLNRLLFLVEVGAVVGLVAVLLNLWGTQRELNQELSQVQHSQAAGLALPTPTTAPLIDLVVLPTGHRYVD
;
A
#
# COMPACT_ATOMS: atom_id res chain seq x y z
N MET A 1 17.21 -23.61 -35.28
CA MET A 1 16.09 -24.42 -34.75
C MET A 1 16.44 -24.83 -33.33
N THR A 2 15.95 -24.10 -32.32
CA THR A 2 16.24 -24.40 -30.91
C THR A 2 15.25 -25.45 -30.43
N ASN A 3 15.76 -26.66 -30.15
CA ASN A 3 14.99 -27.74 -29.55
C ASN A 3 14.63 -27.33 -28.10
N GLN A 4 13.44 -26.75 -27.92
CA GLN A 4 12.91 -26.38 -26.61
C GLN A 4 12.33 -27.64 -25.99
N GLN A 5 13.17 -28.44 -25.33
CA GLN A 5 12.69 -29.55 -24.52
C GLN A 5 11.78 -29.02 -23.41
N LEU A 6 10.64 -29.68 -23.21
CA LEU A 6 9.70 -29.34 -22.14
C LEU A 6 10.41 -29.42 -20.78
N PRO A 7 10.12 -28.52 -19.83
CA PRO A 7 10.80 -28.42 -18.54
C PRO A 7 10.78 -29.73 -17.74
N ASP A 8 9.77 -30.56 -17.95
CA ASP A 8 9.56 -31.83 -17.24
C ASP A 8 10.52 -32.95 -17.69
N ASN A 9 11.21 -32.77 -18.83
CA ASN A 9 12.19 -33.72 -19.36
C ASN A 9 13.65 -33.32 -19.06
N LEU A 10 13.86 -32.19 -18.38
CA LEU A 10 15.19 -31.72 -18.01
C LEU A 10 15.58 -32.27 -16.64
N SER A 11 16.84 -32.65 -16.49
CA SER A 11 17.39 -32.91 -15.17
C SER A 11 17.40 -31.63 -14.32
N VAL A 12 17.37 -31.76 -12.99
CA VAL A 12 17.39 -30.61 -12.07
C VAL A 12 18.59 -29.70 -12.33
N GLN A 13 19.77 -30.26 -12.59
CA GLN A 13 20.98 -29.50 -12.90
C GLN A 13 20.86 -28.72 -14.22
N GLU A 14 20.24 -29.29 -15.25
CA GLU A 14 20.02 -28.61 -16.52
C GLU A 14 19.01 -27.48 -16.38
N LEU A 15 17.95 -27.68 -15.60
CA LEU A 15 16.97 -26.64 -15.31
C LEU A 15 17.62 -25.49 -14.53
N GLU A 16 18.44 -25.78 -13.53
CA GLU A 16 19.21 -24.76 -12.80
C GLU A 16 20.15 -23.98 -13.72
N GLN A 17 20.88 -24.67 -14.61
CA GLN A 17 21.75 -24.01 -15.58
C GLN A 17 20.95 -23.12 -16.55
N LEU A 18 19.78 -23.58 -17.01
CA LEU A 18 18.90 -22.81 -17.88
C LEU A 18 18.39 -21.56 -17.15
N LEU A 19 17.92 -21.72 -15.91
CA LEU A 19 17.46 -20.62 -15.08
C LEU A 19 18.57 -19.62 -14.78
N TYR A 20 19.78 -20.09 -14.49
CA TYR A 20 20.96 -19.24 -14.28
C TYR A 20 21.24 -18.40 -15.53
N ARG A 21 21.33 -19.03 -16.71
CA ARG A 21 21.53 -18.33 -17.99
C ARG A 21 20.44 -17.29 -18.24
N LYS A 22 19.17 -17.64 -18.01
CA LYS A 22 18.03 -16.73 -18.18
C LYS A 22 18.07 -15.54 -17.23
N LYS A 23 18.34 -15.77 -15.94
CA LYS A 23 18.50 -14.72 -14.92
C LYS A 23 19.63 -13.76 -15.28
N HIS A 24 20.76 -14.29 -15.74
CA HIS A 24 21.89 -13.47 -16.19
C HIS A 24 21.55 -12.63 -17.42
N ALA A 25 20.86 -13.21 -18.42
CA ALA A 25 20.44 -12.47 -19.60
C ALA A 25 19.47 -11.32 -19.25
N LEU A 26 18.48 -11.59 -18.40
CA LEU A 26 17.52 -10.58 -17.93
C LEU A 26 18.20 -9.46 -17.13
N ARG A 27 19.15 -9.81 -16.27
CA ARG A 27 19.95 -8.82 -15.52
C ARG A 27 20.73 -7.91 -16.47
N ARG A 28 21.39 -8.48 -17.49
CA ARG A 28 22.14 -7.69 -18.48
C ARG A 28 21.23 -6.74 -19.26
N GLN A 29 20.07 -7.22 -19.71
CA GLN A 29 19.08 -6.39 -20.39
C GLN A 29 18.58 -5.24 -19.51
N ARG A 30 18.30 -5.51 -18.23
CA ARG A 30 17.90 -4.47 -17.27
C ARG A 30 18.98 -3.42 -17.08
N LEU A 31 20.24 -3.84 -16.92
CA LEU A 31 21.37 -2.91 -16.79
C LEU A 31 21.58 -2.06 -18.04
N GLN A 32 21.44 -2.65 -19.24
CA GLN A 32 21.51 -1.92 -20.51
C GLN A 32 20.42 -0.85 -20.62
N ARG A 33 19.17 -1.17 -20.25
CA ARG A 33 18.07 -0.18 -20.20
C ARG A 33 18.40 0.96 -19.25
N LEU A 34 18.82 0.63 -18.02
CA LEU A 34 19.18 1.65 -17.04
C LEU A 34 20.38 2.51 -17.47
N LYS A 35 21.32 1.94 -18.25
CA LYS A 35 22.43 2.69 -18.85
C LYS A 35 21.94 3.63 -19.95
N ALA A 36 21.03 3.18 -20.81
CA ALA A 36 20.41 4.00 -21.86
C ALA A 36 19.60 5.16 -21.26
N ASP A 37 18.91 4.92 -20.15
CA ASP A 37 18.16 5.94 -19.39
C ASP A 37 19.07 6.89 -18.59
N GLY A 38 20.40 6.74 -18.66
CA GLY A 38 21.38 7.57 -17.93
C GLY A 38 21.43 7.32 -16.42
N ARG A 39 20.75 6.28 -15.91
CA ARG A 39 20.65 5.94 -14.48
C ARG A 39 21.81 5.09 -13.96
N VAL A 40 22.67 4.59 -14.85
CA VAL A 40 23.85 3.77 -14.51
C VAL A 40 25.07 4.41 -15.15
N VAL A 41 25.98 4.89 -14.31
CA VAL A 41 27.30 5.36 -14.72
C VAL A 41 28.29 4.22 -14.47
N GLU A 42 28.95 3.76 -15.53
CA GLU A 42 30.13 2.89 -15.39
C GLU A 42 31.26 3.74 -14.83
N ALA A 43 31.53 3.63 -13.53
CA ALA A 43 32.63 4.33 -12.89
C ALA A 43 33.96 3.80 -13.44
N ALA A 44 34.62 4.59 -14.29
CA ALA A 44 35.95 4.28 -14.78
C ALA A 44 36.92 4.16 -13.60
N GLY A 45 37.58 3.01 -13.46
CA GLY A 45 38.58 2.76 -12.41
C GLY A 45 38.09 2.00 -11.18
N VAL A 46 36.81 1.63 -11.09
CA VAL A 46 36.32 0.74 -10.01
C VAL A 46 36.38 -0.71 -10.49
N PRO A 47 37.14 -1.61 -9.83
CA PRO A 47 37.18 -3.02 -10.22
C PRO A 47 35.78 -3.64 -10.10
N PRO A 48 35.41 -4.58 -10.99
CA PRO A 48 34.11 -5.23 -10.93
C PRO A 48 33.91 -5.87 -9.55
N PRO A 49 32.69 -5.81 -8.99
CA PRO A 49 32.43 -6.36 -7.66
C PRO A 49 32.78 -7.85 -7.65
N SER A 50 33.42 -8.30 -6.56
CA SER A 50 33.79 -9.70 -6.37
C SER A 50 32.59 -10.61 -6.68
N PRO A 51 32.77 -11.70 -7.45
CA PRO A 51 31.69 -12.63 -7.78
C PRO A 51 31.16 -13.36 -6.53
N LEU A 52 31.95 -13.36 -5.45
CA LEU A 52 31.52 -13.87 -4.15
C LEU A 52 30.83 -12.75 -3.37
N PRO A 53 29.61 -12.98 -2.85
CA PRO A 53 28.96 -12.00 -2.00
C PRO A 53 29.84 -11.74 -0.77
N PRO A 54 29.95 -10.49 -0.30
CA PRO A 54 30.67 -10.18 0.93
C PRO A 54 30.04 -10.99 2.08
N ILE A 55 30.90 -11.55 2.94
CA ILE A 55 30.44 -12.21 4.16
C ILE A 55 29.93 -11.11 5.09
N ILE A 56 28.60 -10.97 5.15
CA ILE A 56 27.95 -10.06 6.10
C ILE A 56 27.83 -10.84 7.41
N PRO A 57 28.46 -10.39 8.52
CA PRO A 57 28.25 -11.03 9.81
C PRO A 57 26.78 -10.89 10.16
N ARG A 58 26.06 -12.02 10.23
CA ARG A 58 24.66 -12.03 10.62
C ARG A 58 24.61 -11.71 12.12
N PRO A 59 24.02 -10.58 12.55
CA PRO A 59 23.86 -10.32 13.97
C PRO A 59 22.99 -11.44 14.56
N GLN A 60 23.40 -11.99 15.70
CA GLN A 60 22.59 -12.94 16.44
C GLN A 60 21.33 -12.19 16.89
N ALA A 61 20.18 -12.54 16.31
CA ALA A 61 18.92 -11.95 16.70
C ALA A 61 18.56 -12.50 18.08
N VAL A 62 18.79 -11.70 19.13
CA VAL A 62 18.29 -12.00 20.47
C VAL A 62 16.84 -11.52 20.51
N PRO A 63 15.84 -12.43 20.62
CA PRO A 63 14.45 -12.02 20.58
C PRO A 63 14.10 -11.22 21.84
N GLY A 64 13.65 -9.99 21.62
CA GLY A 64 13.15 -9.09 22.65
C GLY A 64 11.62 -8.96 22.60
N GLY A 65 11.00 -8.69 23.75
CA GLY A 65 9.57 -8.36 23.84
C GLY A 65 8.63 -9.50 23.39
N ALA A 66 7.59 -9.15 22.62
CA ALA A 66 6.57 -10.09 22.14
C ALA A 66 7.13 -11.22 21.27
N LEU A 67 8.29 -11.03 20.63
CA LEU A 67 8.92 -12.06 19.80
C LEU A 67 9.49 -13.23 20.60
N ARG A 68 9.67 -13.10 21.93
CA ARG A 68 9.98 -14.25 22.79
C ARG A 68 8.87 -15.31 22.80
N GLN A 69 7.63 -14.91 22.55
CA GLN A 69 6.48 -15.81 22.59
C GLN A 69 6.27 -16.60 21.29
N TYR A 70 6.95 -16.19 20.21
CA TYR A 70 6.85 -16.83 18.89
C TYR A 70 8.14 -17.54 18.49
N GLN A 71 9.06 -17.75 19.45
CA GLN A 71 10.24 -18.55 19.18
C GLN A 71 9.77 -19.99 19.00
N LEU A 72 9.76 -20.44 17.75
CA LEU A 72 9.65 -21.85 17.43
C LEU A 72 10.80 -22.54 18.17
N GLN A 73 10.45 -23.25 19.25
CA GLN A 73 11.26 -24.33 19.79
C GLN A 73 11.40 -25.31 18.61
N LEU A 74 12.52 -25.26 17.88
CA LEU A 74 12.94 -26.43 17.15
C LEU A 74 13.45 -27.36 18.23
N ASP A 75 12.55 -28.14 18.79
CA ASP A 75 12.91 -29.29 19.60
C ASP A 75 13.72 -30.20 18.66
N ASP A 76 15.04 -30.24 18.89
CA ASP A 76 15.87 -31.36 18.43
C ASP A 76 15.19 -32.65 18.90
N GLU A 77 15.20 -33.66 18.03
CA GLU A 77 14.40 -34.89 18.09
C GLU A 77 13.98 -35.34 19.50
N PRO A 78 12.68 -35.68 19.69
CA PRO A 78 12.24 -36.26 20.94
C PRO A 78 12.81 -37.69 21.05
N GLU A 79 13.82 -37.88 21.88
CA GLU A 79 14.02 -39.16 22.56
C GLU A 79 12.71 -39.46 23.30
N ALA A 80 12.04 -40.52 22.86
CA ALA A 80 10.78 -40.97 23.43
C ALA A 80 10.99 -41.41 24.88
N GLU A 81 10.59 -40.56 25.82
CA GLU A 81 10.39 -40.91 27.23
C GLU A 81 8.90 -40.71 27.58
N PRO A 82 8.27 -41.65 28.30
CA PRO A 82 6.82 -41.75 28.38
C PRO A 82 6.21 -40.74 29.36
N ASP A 83 5.11 -40.13 28.92
CA ASP A 83 3.93 -39.73 29.68
C ASP A 83 4.12 -39.24 31.13
N ASP A 84 4.20 -37.92 31.30
CA ASP A 84 3.57 -37.20 32.41
C ASP A 84 2.83 -35.97 31.84
N HIS A 85 1.74 -36.25 31.14
CA HIS A 85 0.84 -35.20 30.69
C HIS A 85 0.20 -34.46 31.89
N PHE A 86 0.17 -33.12 31.79
CA PHE A 86 -0.69 -32.18 32.54
C PHE A 86 -0.18 -31.60 33.88
N ALA A 87 1.08 -31.16 33.96
CA ALA A 87 1.42 -30.02 34.82
C ALA A 87 1.41 -28.72 33.98
N ALA A 88 0.23 -28.35 33.48
CA ALA A 88 0.04 -27.03 32.88
C ALA A 88 0.23 -25.97 33.98
N GLU A 89 1.41 -25.36 34.01
CA GLU A 89 1.71 -24.20 34.83
C GLU A 89 0.75 -23.05 34.43
N THR A 90 -0.41 -23.00 35.07
CA THR A 90 -1.28 -21.82 35.07
C THR A 90 -0.55 -20.69 35.78
N ARG A 91 0.18 -19.88 35.01
CA ARG A 91 0.77 -18.63 35.48
C ARG A 91 -0.35 -17.75 36.06
N PRO A 92 -0.19 -17.18 37.27
CA PRO A 92 -1.21 -16.35 37.87
C PRO A 92 -1.38 -15.06 37.06
N ASN A 93 -2.59 -14.87 36.51
CA ASN A 93 -2.99 -13.64 35.84
C ASN A 93 -2.95 -12.47 36.84
N GLY A 94 -2.01 -11.55 36.67
CA GLY A 94 -2.00 -10.29 37.43
C GLY A 94 -3.22 -9.44 37.08
N ASN A 95 -4.17 -9.32 38.01
CA ASN A 95 -5.44 -8.59 37.86
C ASN A 95 -5.30 -7.14 37.33
N GLY A 96 -4.12 -6.50 37.48
CA GLY A 96 -3.87 -5.13 37.02
C GLY A 96 -3.94 -4.92 35.50
N ARG A 97 -3.65 -5.96 34.69
CA ARG A 97 -3.72 -5.85 33.21
C ARG A 97 -5.17 -5.87 32.71
N SER A 98 -6.06 -6.52 33.44
CA SER A 98 -7.49 -6.60 33.09
C SER A 98 -8.19 -5.23 33.19
N TRP A 99 -7.84 -4.42 34.19
CA TRP A 99 -8.43 -3.09 34.35
C TRP A 99 -7.98 -2.10 33.27
N LEU A 100 -6.69 -2.10 32.90
CA LEU A 100 -6.20 -1.30 31.77
C LEU A 100 -6.86 -1.70 30.45
N ASN A 101 -7.05 -2.99 30.20
CA ASN A 101 -7.76 -3.47 29.02
C ASN A 101 -9.21 -2.97 28.99
N ARG A 102 -9.90 -2.92 30.15
CA ARG A 102 -11.27 -2.38 30.25
C ARG A 102 -11.32 -0.87 30.00
N LEU A 103 -10.34 -0.10 30.49
CA LEU A 103 -10.26 1.33 30.19
C LEU A 103 -10.02 1.59 28.71
N LEU A 104 -9.10 0.84 28.09
CA LEU A 104 -8.80 0.99 26.67
C LEU A 104 -10.02 0.66 25.80
N PHE A 105 -10.78 -0.36 26.20
CA PHE A 105 -12.08 -0.67 25.59
C PHE A 105 -13.12 0.44 25.74
N LEU A 106 -13.24 1.05 26.93
CA LEU A 106 -14.14 2.20 27.13
C LEU A 106 -13.77 3.40 26.26
N VAL A 107 -12.47 3.69 26.11
CA VAL A 107 -11.99 4.76 25.24
C VAL A 107 -12.31 4.45 23.78
N GLU A 108 -12.11 3.21 23.33
CA GLU A 108 -12.43 2.77 21.98
C GLU A 108 -13.94 2.94 21.68
N VAL A 109 -14.81 2.44 22.56
CA VAL A 109 -16.26 2.60 22.42
C VAL A 109 -16.64 4.08 22.45
N GLY A 110 -16.02 4.87 23.33
CA GLY A 110 -16.22 6.32 23.39
C GLY A 110 -15.83 7.02 22.08
N ALA A 111 -14.72 6.62 21.45
CA ALA A 111 -14.27 7.16 20.17
C ALA A 111 -15.25 6.83 19.03
N VAL A 112 -15.77 5.60 18.98
CA VAL A 112 -16.78 5.19 18.00
C VAL A 112 -18.07 5.98 18.17
N VAL A 113 -18.57 6.11 19.40
CA VAL A 113 -19.78 6.90 19.71
C VAL A 113 -19.57 8.37 19.34
N GLY A 114 -18.43 8.95 19.69
CA GLY A 114 -18.07 10.31 19.32
C GLY A 114 -18.02 10.53 17.81
N LEU A 115 -17.43 9.59 17.06
CA LEU A 115 -17.38 9.64 15.60
C LEU A 115 -18.80 9.62 14.99
N VAL A 116 -19.67 8.74 15.48
CA VAL A 116 -21.07 8.69 15.04
C VAL A 116 -21.78 10.01 15.33
N ALA A 117 -21.58 10.59 16.52
CA ALA A 117 -22.16 11.89 16.84
C ALA A 117 -21.68 13.00 15.89
N VAL A 118 -20.39 13.05 15.54
CA VAL A 118 -19.86 14.01 14.56
C VAL A 118 -20.51 13.83 13.19
N LEU A 119 -20.68 12.59 12.72
CA LEU A 119 -21.33 12.30 11.44
C LEU A 119 -22.80 12.74 11.42
N LEU A 120 -23.53 12.51 12.50
CA LEU A 120 -24.93 12.95 12.61
C LEU A 120 -25.04 14.48 12.60
N ASN A 121 -24.15 15.17 13.31
CA ASN A 121 -24.10 16.64 13.28
C ASN A 121 -23.81 17.16 11.86
N LEU A 122 -22.80 16.60 11.19
CA LEU A 122 -22.47 16.97 9.81
C LEU A 122 -23.64 16.76 8.85
N TRP A 123 -24.36 15.64 9.00
CA TRP A 123 -25.52 15.36 8.16
C TRP A 123 -26.69 16.31 8.44
N GLY A 124 -26.91 16.69 9.70
CA GLY A 124 -27.88 17.72 10.08
C GLY A 124 -27.57 19.06 9.40
N THR A 125 -26.34 19.56 9.55
CA THR A 125 -25.90 20.84 8.96
C THR A 125 -26.00 20.84 7.43
N GLN A 126 -25.63 19.74 6.77
CA GLN A 126 -25.78 19.62 5.32
C GLN A 126 -27.24 19.72 4.86
N ARG A 127 -28.18 19.12 5.61
CA ARG A 127 -29.60 19.19 5.26
C ARG A 127 -30.15 20.60 5.43
N GLU A 128 -29.78 21.29 6.51
CA GLU A 128 -30.21 22.65 6.79
C GLU A 128 -29.69 23.64 5.73
N LEU A 129 -28.39 23.58 5.40
CA LEU A 129 -27.80 24.42 4.35
C LEU A 129 -28.47 24.21 2.98
N ASN A 130 -28.74 22.95 2.61
CA ASN A 130 -29.41 22.66 1.34
C ASN A 130 -30.86 23.18 1.33
N GLN A 131 -31.55 23.18 2.48
CA GLN A 131 -32.89 23.75 2.61
C GLN A 131 -32.86 25.28 2.50
N GLU A 132 -31.95 25.95 3.21
CA GLU A 132 -31.80 27.41 3.14
C GLU A 132 -31.40 27.89 1.74
N LEU A 133 -30.43 27.23 1.10
CA LEU A 133 -30.02 27.55 -0.27
C LEU A 133 -31.19 27.42 -1.25
N SER A 134 -31.99 26.36 -1.14
CA SER A 134 -33.18 26.20 -1.98
C SER A 134 -34.19 27.32 -1.74
N GLN A 135 -34.41 27.74 -0.50
CA GLN A 135 -35.33 28.81 -0.13
C GLN A 135 -34.85 30.19 -0.62
N VAL A 136 -33.54 30.48 -0.50
CA VAL A 136 -32.94 31.70 -1.04
C VAL A 136 -33.03 31.69 -2.56
N GLN A 137 -32.71 30.58 -3.23
CA GLN A 137 -32.82 30.47 -4.69
C GLN A 137 -34.26 30.68 -5.18
N HIS A 138 -35.26 30.13 -4.47
CA HIS A 138 -36.68 30.35 -4.78
C HIS A 138 -37.12 31.81 -4.56
N SER A 139 -36.64 32.47 -3.49
CA SER A 139 -36.97 33.89 -3.26
C SER A 139 -36.25 34.85 -4.22
N GLN A 140 -35.02 34.53 -4.64
CA GLN A 140 -34.31 35.26 -5.70
C GLN A 140 -34.97 35.08 -7.06
N ALA A 141 -35.43 33.86 -7.40
CA ALA A 141 -36.16 33.60 -8.64
C ALA A 141 -37.49 34.37 -8.72
N ALA A 142 -38.15 34.62 -7.58
CA ALA A 142 -39.36 35.44 -7.52
C ALA A 142 -39.07 36.95 -7.65
N GLY A 143 -37.85 37.40 -7.32
CA GLY A 143 -37.41 38.80 -7.45
C GLY A 143 -36.76 39.14 -8.80
N LEU A 144 -36.39 38.14 -9.60
CA LEU A 144 -35.75 38.31 -10.91
C LEU A 144 -36.70 37.86 -12.02
N ALA A 145 -37.69 38.71 -12.32
CA ALA A 145 -38.23 38.84 -13.66
C ALA A 145 -37.18 39.48 -14.58
N LEU A 146 -36.04 38.81 -14.77
CA LEU A 146 -35.12 39.04 -15.88
C LEU A 146 -34.76 37.68 -16.49
N PRO A 147 -34.75 37.56 -17.83
CA PRO A 147 -34.51 36.30 -18.50
C PRO A 147 -33.12 35.73 -18.16
N THR A 148 -33.12 34.42 -17.96
CA THR A 148 -32.04 33.51 -17.56
C THR A 148 -30.66 33.86 -18.13
N PRO A 149 -29.57 33.81 -17.34
CA PRO A 149 -28.22 33.82 -17.91
C PRO A 149 -28.05 32.59 -18.79
N THR A 150 -27.97 32.83 -20.09
CA THR A 150 -27.69 31.82 -21.10
C THR A 150 -26.31 31.22 -20.81
N THR A 151 -26.19 29.91 -20.98
CA THR A 151 -24.93 29.17 -20.93
C THR A 151 -23.87 29.93 -21.70
N ALA A 152 -22.81 30.40 -21.04
CA ALA A 152 -21.71 31.10 -21.70
C ALA A 152 -20.76 30.10 -22.36
N PRO A 153 -20.77 29.92 -23.69
CA PRO A 153 -19.62 29.35 -24.37
C PRO A 153 -18.46 30.37 -24.31
N LEU A 154 -17.28 29.92 -23.88
CA LEU A 154 -16.05 30.70 -23.77
C LEU A 154 -15.41 31.01 -25.15
N ILE A 155 -16.21 31.26 -26.18
CA ILE A 155 -15.73 31.68 -27.51
C ILE A 155 -16.60 32.85 -27.95
N ASP A 156 -16.07 34.06 -27.75
CA ASP A 156 -16.68 35.31 -28.21
C ASP A 156 -16.41 35.47 -29.71
N LEU A 157 -17.29 34.89 -30.53
CA LEU A 157 -17.23 35.08 -31.96
C LEU A 157 -18.00 36.35 -32.34
N VAL A 158 -17.34 37.51 -32.19
CA VAL A 158 -17.82 38.77 -32.76
C VAL A 158 -17.77 38.65 -34.29
N VAL A 159 -18.92 38.37 -34.90
CA VAL A 159 -19.10 38.44 -36.34
C VAL A 159 -19.61 39.83 -36.69
N LEU A 160 -18.75 40.66 -37.29
CA LEU A 160 -19.18 41.93 -37.88
C LEU A 160 -20.01 41.67 -39.14
N PRO A 161 -20.93 42.60 -39.54
CA PRO A 161 -21.88 42.43 -40.65
C PRO A 161 -21.25 42.16 -42.02
N THR A 162 -19.92 42.20 -42.15
CA THR A 162 -19.16 41.99 -43.37
C THR A 162 -18.34 40.68 -43.31
N GLY A 163 -18.98 39.55 -43.02
CA GLY A 163 -18.62 38.21 -43.51
C GLY A 163 -17.17 37.64 -43.43
N HIS A 164 -16.21 38.25 -42.75
CA HIS A 164 -14.84 37.73 -42.68
C HIS A 164 -14.51 37.27 -41.26
N ARG A 165 -14.26 35.96 -41.10
CA ARG A 165 -13.73 35.37 -39.86
C ARG A 165 -12.20 35.34 -39.94
N TYR A 166 -11.52 35.95 -38.98
CA TYR A 166 -10.12 35.63 -38.74
C TYR A 166 -10.03 34.25 -38.08
N VAL A 167 -9.18 33.41 -38.64
CA VAL A 167 -8.81 32.09 -38.13
C VAL A 167 -7.37 32.22 -37.65
N ASP A 168 -7.14 31.87 -36.39
CA ASP A 168 -5.91 31.22 -35.89
C ASP A 168 -6.29 30.29 -34.73
#